data_AF-A0AAN7XEJ5-F1
#
_entry.id   AF-A0AAN7XEJ5-F1
#
_cell.length_a   1.000
_cell.length_b   1.000
_cell.length_c   1.000
_cell.angle_alpha   90.00
_cell.angle_beta   90.00
_cell.angle_gamma   90.00
#
_symmetry.space_group_name_H-M   'P 1'
#
loop_
_entity.id
_entity.type
_entity.pdbx_description
1 polymer ?
#
loop_
_entity_poly.entity_id
_entity_poly.type
_entity_poly.pdbx_seq_one_letter_code
_entity_poly.pdbx_strand_id
1 'polypeptide(L)'
;MDRMNFLSFFLLCLTSVASSNKANKHKPWIETEYQGIVMENDNTVLLNPPLFALDKDAPLHYAGEICGFRVHNGPSGSGSVQFEAVVLDRSTGEGLVRSKEPLDCESQREHSFTIQAYDCGEGPDGVNSKKSHK
;
A
#
# COMPACT_ATOMS: atom_id res chain seq x y z
N MET A 1 16.91 -31.45 -56.37
CA MET A 1 15.62 -31.22 -57.03
C MET A 1 14.74 -32.42 -56.74
N ASP A 2 13.52 -32.39 -56.19
CA ASP A 2 12.68 -31.44 -55.44
C ASP A 2 11.61 -32.34 -54.74
N ARG A 3 10.90 -32.02 -53.63
CA ARG A 3 10.76 -30.82 -52.79
C ARG A 3 10.32 -31.22 -51.37
N MET A 4 10.20 -30.24 -50.45
CA MET A 4 9.56 -30.43 -49.14
C MET A 4 8.02 -30.36 -49.23
N ASN A 5 7.30 -31.10 -48.38
CA ASN A 5 6.23 -30.57 -47.49
C ASN A 5 5.76 -31.67 -46.52
N PHE A 6 5.79 -31.47 -45.19
CA PHE A 6 4.78 -30.77 -44.37
C PHE A 6 3.41 -31.50 -44.38
N LEU A 7 2.69 -31.75 -43.27
CA LEU A 7 2.82 -31.23 -41.90
C LEU A 7 2.69 -32.38 -40.87
N SER A 8 3.74 -32.63 -40.08
CA SER A 8 3.58 -33.27 -38.77
C SER A 8 3.20 -32.17 -37.76
N PHE A 9 1.93 -31.81 -37.69
CA PHE A 9 1.46 -30.88 -36.67
C PHE A 9 1.20 -31.64 -35.37
N PHE A 10 2.29 -31.82 -34.63
CA PHE A 10 2.34 -32.31 -33.27
C PHE A 10 1.22 -31.68 -32.42
N LEU A 11 0.32 -32.52 -31.92
CA LEU A 11 -0.70 -32.13 -30.94
C LEU A 11 -0.05 -31.97 -29.55
N LEU A 12 0.89 -31.03 -29.43
CA LEU A 12 1.56 -30.70 -28.18
C LEU A 12 0.67 -29.82 -27.32
N CYS A 13 -0.34 -30.47 -26.74
CA CYS A 13 -1.07 -29.94 -25.60
C CYS A 13 -0.15 -29.95 -24.36
N LEU A 14 0.70 -28.93 -24.25
CA LEU A 14 1.36 -28.57 -23.00
C LEU A 14 1.03 -27.12 -22.71
N THR A 15 0.07 -26.95 -21.81
CA THR A 15 -0.30 -25.67 -21.19
C THR A 15 0.95 -24.93 -20.76
N SER A 16 1.26 -23.81 -21.43
CA SER A 16 2.17 -22.81 -20.92
C SER A 16 1.50 -22.15 -19.71
N VAL A 17 1.60 -22.82 -18.56
CA VAL A 17 1.35 -22.20 -17.27
C VAL A 17 2.38 -21.09 -17.15
N ALA A 18 1.99 -19.89 -17.54
CA ALA A 18 2.82 -18.72 -17.41
C ALA A 18 3.01 -18.48 -15.91
N SER A 19 4.10 -19.03 -15.37
CA SER A 19 4.64 -18.71 -14.06
C SER A 19 5.06 -17.25 -14.08
N SER A 20 4.06 -16.37 -14.02
CA SER A 20 4.24 -14.93 -13.85
C SER A 20 5.03 -14.77 -12.58
N ASN A 21 6.29 -14.35 -12.70
CA ASN A 21 7.18 -14.22 -11.55
C ASN A 21 6.47 -13.36 -10.50
N LYS A 22 6.17 -14.00 -9.36
CA LYS A 22 5.47 -13.47 -8.19
C LYS A 22 6.41 -12.51 -7.46
N ALA A 23 6.64 -11.36 -8.07
CA ALA A 23 7.46 -10.28 -7.57
C ALA A 23 6.58 -9.05 -7.39
N ASN A 24 6.87 -8.22 -6.39
CA ASN A 24 6.24 -6.91 -6.25
C ASN A 24 6.48 -6.10 -7.55
N LYS A 25 5.37 -5.65 -8.15
CA LYS A 25 5.30 -4.83 -9.37
C LYS A 25 4.39 -3.62 -9.21
N HIS A 26 3.50 -3.64 -8.22
CA HIS A 26 2.53 -2.59 -8.00
C HIS A 26 2.94 -1.74 -6.79
N LYS A 27 2.27 -0.61 -6.61
CA LYS A 27 2.38 0.20 -5.39
C LYS A 27 1.00 0.20 -4.76
N PRO A 28 0.89 0.15 -3.43
CA PRO A 28 -0.40 0.21 -2.80
C PRO A 28 -1.03 1.59 -2.99
N TRP A 29 -2.35 1.65 -3.01
CA TRP A 29 -3.12 2.89 -3.08
C TRP A 29 -4.17 2.94 -1.98
N ILE A 30 -4.67 4.15 -1.74
CA ILE A 30 -5.80 4.46 -0.88
C ILE A 30 -6.92 4.94 -1.80
N GLU A 31 -8.14 4.44 -1.62
CA GLU A 31 -9.23 4.66 -2.59
C GLU A 31 -9.94 6.02 -2.47
N THR A 32 -9.82 6.68 -1.32
CA THR A 32 -10.65 7.84 -0.98
C THR A 32 -9.91 8.90 -0.17
N GLU A 33 -10.45 10.10 -0.15
CA GLU A 33 -10.11 11.12 0.85
C GLU A 33 -10.84 10.81 2.16
N TYR A 34 -10.18 11.00 3.29
CA TYR A 34 -10.75 10.72 4.60
C TYR A 34 -11.16 11.99 5.33
N GLN A 35 -12.33 11.94 5.95
CA GLN A 35 -12.70 12.83 7.04
C GLN A 35 -12.79 12.02 8.33
N GLY A 36 -12.45 12.65 9.44
CA GLY A 36 -12.53 12.00 10.74
C GLY A 36 -12.53 12.99 11.88
N ILE A 37 -12.85 12.49 13.06
CA ILE A 37 -12.89 13.26 14.30
C ILE A 37 -11.96 12.64 15.33
N VAL A 38 -11.37 13.48 16.15
CA VAL A 38 -10.56 13.10 17.31
C VAL A 38 -11.00 13.99 18.48
N MET A 39 -11.07 13.41 19.67
CA MET A 39 -11.41 14.15 20.88
C MET A 39 -10.12 14.48 21.63
N GLU A 40 -10.04 15.64 22.26
CA GLU A 40 -8.83 16.08 23.00
C GLU A 40 -8.32 15.05 24.03
N ASN A 41 -9.24 14.28 24.61
CA ASN A 41 -8.98 13.24 25.62
C ASN A 41 -8.79 11.83 25.05
N ASP A 42 -8.74 11.67 23.72
CA ASP A 42 -8.48 10.41 23.02
C ASP A 42 -7.39 10.65 21.95
N ASN A 43 -6.47 9.70 21.81
CA ASN A 43 -5.45 9.78 20.78
C ASN A 43 -5.96 9.20 19.44
N THR A 44 -7.09 8.48 19.43
CA THR A 44 -7.60 7.75 18.27
C THR A 44 -8.40 8.66 17.35
N VAL A 45 -8.06 8.68 16.06
CA VAL A 45 -8.86 9.39 15.05
C VAL A 45 -9.91 8.44 14.48
N LEU A 46 -11.18 8.74 14.72
CA LEU A 46 -12.31 8.03 14.13
C LEU A 46 -12.53 8.54 12.70
N LEU A 47 -11.96 7.83 11.72
CA LEU A 47 -12.18 8.09 10.30
C LEU A 47 -13.51 7.50 9.81
N ASN A 48 -14.14 8.16 8.84
CA ASN A 48 -15.30 7.66 8.13
C ASN A 48 -15.13 7.90 6.61
N PRO A 49 -14.89 6.85 5.78
CA PRO A 49 -14.75 5.43 6.15
C PRO A 49 -13.43 5.12 6.91
N PRO A 50 -13.24 3.90 7.44
CA PRO A 50 -11.97 3.49 8.04
C PRO A 50 -10.80 3.47 7.04
N LEU A 51 -9.56 3.56 7.54
CA LEU A 51 -8.36 3.57 6.70
C LEU A 51 -8.08 2.17 6.13
N PHE A 52 -8.05 2.08 4.80
CA PHE A 52 -7.60 0.90 4.07
C PHE A 52 -6.61 1.30 2.97
N ALA A 53 -5.58 0.49 2.78
CA ALA A 53 -4.75 0.51 1.58
C ALA A 53 -4.84 -0.83 0.86
N LEU A 54 -4.87 -0.78 -0.47
CA LEU A 54 -5.03 -1.94 -1.33
C LEU A 54 -3.81 -2.11 -2.23
N ASP A 55 -3.48 -3.36 -2.58
CA ASP A 55 -2.47 -3.66 -3.58
C ASP A 55 -3.00 -4.66 -4.63
N LYS A 56 -2.53 -4.55 -5.88
CA LYS A 56 -2.87 -5.44 -7.00
C LYS A 56 -2.10 -6.75 -6.98
N ASP A 57 -0.99 -6.80 -6.24
CA ASP A 57 -0.26 -8.04 -6.01
C ASP A 57 -0.93 -8.90 -4.92
N ALA A 58 -1.90 -8.38 -4.15
CA ALA A 58 -2.68 -9.18 -3.20
C ALA A 58 -3.45 -10.34 -3.89
N PRO A 59 -3.54 -11.54 -3.28
CA PRO A 59 -3.09 -11.91 -1.94
C PRO A 59 -1.67 -12.53 -1.93
N LEU A 60 -0.76 -12.08 -2.78
CA LEU A 60 0.62 -12.57 -2.75
C LEU A 60 1.30 -12.14 -1.46
N HIS A 61 1.67 -13.12 -0.62
CA HIS A 61 2.44 -12.88 0.59
C HIS A 61 3.64 -11.96 0.34
N TYR A 62 3.88 -11.05 1.29
CA TYR A 62 4.88 -9.99 1.23
C TYR A 62 4.62 -8.89 0.16
N ALA A 63 4.40 -9.25 -1.10
CA ALA A 63 4.26 -8.25 -2.18
C ALA A 63 2.90 -7.52 -2.18
N GLY A 64 1.83 -8.19 -1.77
CA GLY A 64 0.48 -7.61 -1.65
C GLY A 64 0.04 -7.39 -0.20
N GLU A 65 0.96 -7.49 0.76
CA GLU A 65 0.70 -7.20 2.17
C GLU A 65 1.13 -5.77 2.48
N ILE A 66 0.27 -4.98 3.12
CA ILE A 66 0.61 -3.62 3.57
C ILE A 66 1.48 -3.73 4.82
N CYS A 67 2.72 -3.23 4.75
CA CYS A 67 3.64 -3.24 5.89
C CYS A 67 3.65 -1.92 6.66
N GLY A 68 3.08 -0.85 6.12
CA GLY A 68 2.85 0.35 6.91
C GLY A 68 2.33 1.55 6.15
N PHE A 69 2.21 2.61 6.93
CA PHE A 69 1.78 3.92 6.48
C PHE A 69 2.80 4.98 6.91
N ARG A 70 2.92 6.04 6.11
CA ARG A 70 3.72 7.23 6.40
C ARG A 70 2.81 8.44 6.31
N VAL A 71 2.72 9.21 7.39
CA VAL A 71 1.99 10.48 7.41
C VAL A 71 2.94 11.59 6.96
N HIS A 72 2.52 12.38 5.97
CA HIS A 72 3.23 13.54 5.45
C HIS A 72 2.42 14.80 5.70
N ASN A 73 3.09 15.96 5.77
CA ASN A 73 2.40 17.21 6.01
C ASN A 73 1.44 17.53 4.87
N GLY A 74 0.22 17.93 5.23
CA GLY A 74 -0.80 18.32 4.26
C GLY A 74 -0.56 19.72 3.72
N PRO A 75 -1.46 20.24 2.87
CA PRO A 75 -1.34 21.60 2.31
C PRO A 75 -1.20 22.69 3.38
N SER A 76 -1.83 22.50 4.55
CA SER A 76 -1.76 23.42 5.70
C SER A 76 -0.61 23.13 6.68
N GLY A 77 0.24 22.13 6.40
CA GLY A 77 1.51 21.90 7.10
C GLY A 77 1.44 21.43 8.56
N SER A 78 0.25 21.10 9.09
CA SER A 78 -0.02 21.09 10.53
C SER A 78 -0.34 19.71 11.14
N GLY A 79 0.08 18.61 10.49
CA GLY A 79 -0.41 17.26 10.82
C GLY A 79 0.65 16.16 11.02
N SER A 80 1.75 16.11 10.26
CA SER A 80 2.58 14.89 10.25
C SER A 80 3.46 14.71 11.48
N VAL A 81 3.76 15.78 12.21
CA VAL A 81 4.48 15.70 13.48
C VAL A 81 3.58 15.08 14.55
N GLN A 82 2.32 15.52 14.63
CA GLN A 82 1.41 15.15 15.71
C GLN A 82 0.67 13.83 15.49
N PHE A 83 0.48 13.38 14.24
CA PHE A 83 -0.23 12.13 13.90
C PHE A 83 0.69 11.05 13.32
N GLU A 84 0.29 9.80 13.51
CA GLU A 84 0.79 8.61 12.81
C GLU A 84 -0.36 7.72 12.34
N ALA A 85 -0.07 6.88 11.35
CA ALA A 85 -0.95 5.84 10.87
C ALA A 85 -0.28 4.48 11.11
N VAL A 86 -0.96 3.58 11.83
CA VAL A 86 -0.47 2.25 12.20
C VAL A 86 -1.25 1.18 11.43
N VAL A 87 -0.62 0.05 11.12
CA VAL A 87 -1.31 -1.11 10.52
C VAL A 87 -2.06 -1.86 11.61
N LEU A 88 -3.33 -2.17 11.37
CA LEU A 88 -4.11 -3.11 12.17
C LEU A 88 -4.01 -4.52 11.59
N ASP A 89 -4.19 -4.66 10.27
CA ASP A 89 -4.07 -5.94 9.56
C ASP A 89 -3.32 -5.75 8.23
N ARG A 90 -2.19 -6.45 8.10
CA ARG A 90 -1.30 -6.40 6.93
C ARG A 90 -1.91 -7.06 5.68
N SER A 91 -2.84 -7.99 5.86
CA SER A 91 -3.44 -8.82 4.80
C SER A 91 -4.67 -8.17 4.16
N THR A 92 -5.44 -7.41 4.94
CA THR A 92 -6.54 -6.58 4.44
C THR A 92 -6.10 -5.17 4.09
N GLY A 93 -4.97 -4.72 4.65
CA GLY A 93 -4.48 -3.35 4.55
C GLY A 93 -5.21 -2.36 5.45
N GLU A 94 -5.92 -2.85 6.48
CA GLU A 94 -6.58 -2.03 7.49
C GLU A 94 -5.56 -1.25 8.34
N GLY A 95 -5.83 0.03 8.56
CA GLY A 95 -5.01 0.90 9.39
C GLY A 95 -5.83 1.76 10.34
N LEU A 96 -5.12 2.37 11.30
CA LEU A 96 -5.67 3.31 12.27
C LEU A 96 -4.82 4.57 12.31
N VAL A 97 -5.45 5.74 12.33
CA VAL A 97 -4.75 7.01 12.56
C VAL A 97 -4.87 7.38 14.03
N ARG A 98 -3.77 7.80 14.64
CA ARG A 98 -3.73 8.29 16.03
C ARG A 98 -2.76 9.45 16.21
N SER A 99 -2.98 10.26 17.23
CA SER A 99 -1.99 11.24 17.69
C SER A 99 -0.86 10.53 18.46
N LYS A 100 0.35 11.09 18.35
CA LYS A 100 1.54 10.65 19.11
C LYS A 100 1.58 11.26 20.51
N GLU A 101 0.96 12.43 20.65
CA GLU A 101 0.90 13.24 21.87
C GLU A 101 -0.55 13.72 22.09
N PRO A 102 -0.93 14.15 23.30
CA PRO A 102 -2.23 14.78 23.54
C PRO A 102 -2.45 15.98 22.61
N LEU A 103 -3.69 16.19 22.19
CA LEU A 103 -4.06 17.34 21.38
C LEU A 103 -4.41 18.53 22.28
N ASP A 104 -4.28 19.73 21.73
CA ASP A 104 -4.82 20.97 22.29
C ASP A 104 -5.79 21.54 21.26
N CYS A 105 -7.08 21.31 21.51
CA CYS A 105 -8.15 21.73 20.61
C CYS A 105 -8.49 23.22 20.72
N GLU A 106 -7.88 23.97 21.65
CA GLU A 106 -8.01 25.42 21.72
C GLU A 106 -7.06 26.10 20.74
N SER A 107 -5.81 25.63 20.62
CA SER A 107 -4.84 26.19 19.67
C SER A 107 -5.04 25.71 18.24
N GLN A 108 -5.42 24.45 18.00
CA GLN A 108 -5.69 23.94 16.65
C GLN A 108 -6.87 22.95 16.62
N ARG A 109 -7.90 23.27 15.84
CA ARG A 109 -9.14 22.47 15.71
C ARG A 109 -9.23 21.59 14.47
N GLU A 110 -8.44 21.91 13.46
CA GLU A 110 -8.45 21.22 12.17
C GLU A 110 -7.03 20.82 11.81
N HIS A 111 -6.85 19.57 11.39
CA HIS A 111 -5.55 19.02 10.97
C HIS A 111 -5.69 18.46 9.56
N SER A 112 -4.74 18.81 8.68
CA SER A 112 -4.68 18.28 7.32
C SER A 112 -3.30 17.66 7.09
N PHE A 113 -3.30 16.40 6.67
CA PHE A 113 -2.13 15.61 6.35
C PHE A 113 -2.45 14.63 5.23
N THR A 114 -1.43 14.12 4.57
CA THR A 114 -1.56 13.06 3.56
C THR A 114 -1.01 11.76 4.13
N ILE A 115 -1.64 10.64 3.78
CA ILE A 115 -1.21 9.30 4.18
C ILE A 115 -0.69 8.58 2.94
N GLN A 116 0.48 7.98 3.04
CA GLN A 116 1.05 7.10 2.03
C GLN A 116 1.16 5.69 2.60
N ALA A 117 0.66 4.69 1.89
CA ALA A 117 0.88 3.28 2.23
C ALA A 117 2.17 2.74 1.59
N TYR A 118 2.74 1.68 2.16
CA TYR A 118 3.80 0.88 1.57
C TYR A 118 3.56 -0.61 1.82
N ASP A 119 3.80 -1.42 0.78
CA ASP A 119 3.76 -2.87 0.86
C ASP A 119 5.05 -3.41 1.51
N CYS A 120 5.15 -4.70 1.77
CA CYS A 120 6.36 -5.27 2.38
C CYS A 120 7.51 -5.49 1.38
N GLY A 121 7.20 -5.65 0.08
CA GLY A 121 8.17 -5.76 -1.02
C GLY A 121 8.98 -4.49 -1.28
N GLU A 122 8.34 -3.32 -1.18
CA GLU A 122 8.96 -2.00 -1.26
C GLU A 122 8.81 -1.27 0.09
N GLY A 123 9.75 -1.54 1.00
CA GLY A 123 9.75 -0.97 2.35
C GLY A 123 9.75 0.57 2.40
N PRO A 124 9.55 1.16 3.59
CA PRO A 124 9.11 2.55 3.78
C PRO A 124 9.97 3.63 3.12
N ASP A 125 11.23 3.35 2.82
CA ASP A 125 12.18 4.30 2.21
C ASP A 125 12.30 4.15 0.67
N GLY A 126 11.57 3.22 0.06
CA GLY A 126 11.59 2.96 -1.39
C GLY A 126 12.89 2.36 -1.93
N VAL A 127 13.89 2.14 -1.08
CA VAL A 127 15.24 1.70 -1.49
C VAL A 127 15.32 0.18 -1.66
N ASN A 128 14.53 -0.37 -2.58
CA ASN A 128 14.86 -1.65 -3.19
C ASN A 128 15.37 -1.41 -4.62
N SER A 129 16.61 -0.92 -4.70
CA SER A 129 17.34 -0.81 -5.95
C SER A 129 17.30 -2.15 -6.68
N LYS A 130 16.64 -2.19 -7.85
CA LYS A 130 16.53 -3.39 -8.70
C LYS A 130 17.92 -3.88 -9.10
N LYS A 131 18.56 -4.71 -8.27
CA LYS A 131 19.85 -5.34 -8.54
C LYS A 131 19.64 -6.54 -9.46
N SER A 132 19.12 -6.24 -10.65
CA SER A 132 18.93 -7.21 -11.73
C SER A 132 20.30 -7.57 -12.32
N HIS A 133 20.91 -8.60 -11.74
CA HIS A 133 22.05 -9.29 -12.33
C HIS A 133 21.71 -10.77 -12.45
N LYS A 134 21.27 -11.16 -13.65
CA LYS A 134 21.77 -12.35 -14.34
C LYS A 134 21.52 -12.21 -15.84
#